data_AF-A0A963GRJ2-F1
#
_entry.id   AF-A0A963GRJ2-F1
#
_cell.length_a   1.000
_cell.length_b   1.000
_cell.length_c   1.000
_cell.angle_alpha   90.00
_cell.angle_beta   90.00
_cell.angle_gamma   90.00
#
_symmetry.space_group_name_H-M   'P 1'
#
loop_
_entity.id
_entity.type
_entity.pdbx_description
1 polymer ?
#
loop_
_entity_poly.entity_id
_entity_poly.type
_entity_poly.pdbx_seq_one_letter_code
_entity_poly.pdbx_strand_id
1 'polypeptide(L)'
;MSATASQRVATRILGLDPGLRVTGFGVVDQLGSRLRYVASGCIRTPDGELPGRLRCLLDGVAEVVDTYSPNIAAVEIVFVNVNPKSTLLLGQARGAVICGAVSRDLPVAEYTALQIKQAVVGYGKAHKEQVQQMVQRLLELPRPAGPDASDALACAICHAHAGAAASRLGLSGTRRRGGRLLQLPETARSARRDRMP
;
A
#
# COMPACT_ATOMS: atom_id res chain seq x y z
N MET A 1 -8.49 -41.73 11.18
CA MET A 1 -8.90 -40.32 11.38
C MET A 1 -7.66 -39.49 11.66
N SER A 2 -7.18 -38.69 10.71
CA SER A 2 -6.27 -37.59 11.00
C SER A 2 -6.48 -36.53 9.92
N ALA A 3 -7.24 -35.49 10.26
CA ALA A 3 -7.40 -34.34 9.40
C ALA A 3 -6.11 -33.53 9.48
N THR A 4 -5.37 -33.48 8.36
CA THR A 4 -4.27 -32.56 8.15
C THR A 4 -4.75 -31.14 8.46
N ALA A 5 -4.22 -30.56 9.54
CA ALA A 5 -4.41 -29.16 9.86
C ALA A 5 -3.89 -28.33 8.67
N SER A 6 -4.80 -27.68 7.94
CA SER A 6 -4.45 -26.73 6.88
C SER A 6 -3.63 -25.61 7.53
N GLN A 7 -2.31 -25.66 7.33
CA GLN A 7 -1.38 -24.69 7.86
C GLN A 7 -1.64 -23.37 7.12
N ARG A 8 -2.42 -22.48 7.73
CA ARG A 8 -2.70 -21.16 7.14
C ARG A 8 -1.37 -20.42 6.99
N VAL A 9 -0.96 -20.18 5.75
CA VAL A 9 0.19 -19.34 5.44
C VAL A 9 -0.19 -17.90 5.78
N ALA A 10 0.63 -17.24 6.60
CA ALA A 10 0.40 -15.83 6.93
C ALA A 10 0.75 -14.95 5.72
N THR A 11 -0.09 -13.96 5.43
CA THR A 11 0.22 -12.93 4.44
C THR A 11 1.04 -11.84 5.11
N ARG A 12 2.28 -11.63 4.65
CA ARG A 12 3.13 -10.53 5.11
C ARG A 12 2.84 -9.27 4.32
N ILE A 13 2.53 -8.19 5.01
CA ILE A 13 2.11 -6.91 4.44
C ILE A 13 3.12 -5.84 4.86
N LEU A 14 3.62 -5.10 3.88
CA LEU A 14 4.47 -3.92 4.07
C LEU A 14 3.61 -2.66 3.92
N GLY A 15 3.38 -1.91 4.98
CA GLY A 15 2.81 -0.56 4.90
C GLY A 15 3.89 0.50 4.68
N LEU A 16 3.58 1.50 3.86
CA LEU A 16 4.48 2.60 3.49
C LEU A 16 3.74 3.94 3.62
N ASP A 17 4.36 4.87 4.34
CA ASP A 17 3.94 6.27 4.48
C ASP A 17 4.97 7.18 3.79
N PRO A 18 4.74 7.57 2.51
CA PRO A 18 5.74 8.27 1.72
C PRO A 18 5.93 9.72 2.16
N GLY A 19 7.19 10.10 2.36
CA GLY A 19 7.60 11.47 2.58
C GLY A 19 9.02 11.73 2.06
N LEU A 20 9.26 12.91 1.50
CA LEU A 20 10.53 13.21 0.84
C LEU A 20 11.71 13.23 1.80
N ARG A 21 11.53 13.71 3.05
CA ARG A 21 12.58 13.71 4.09
C ARG A 21 12.63 12.39 4.86
N VAL A 22 11.46 11.87 5.18
CA VAL A 22 11.27 10.67 5.99
C VAL A 22 10.12 9.91 5.35
N THR A 23 10.36 8.64 5.05
CA THR A 23 9.32 7.69 4.64
C THR A 23 9.22 6.62 5.72
N GLY A 24 8.04 6.45 6.32
CA GLY A 24 7.77 5.41 7.30
C GLY A 24 7.57 4.05 6.63
N PHE A 25 8.02 2.98 7.29
CA PHE A 25 7.66 1.62 6.92
C PHE A 25 7.20 0.80 8.13
N GLY A 26 6.28 -0.14 7.89
CA GLY A 26 5.79 -1.08 8.90
C GLY A 26 5.47 -2.42 8.26
N VAL A 27 5.91 -3.51 8.89
CA VAL A 27 5.71 -4.88 8.41
C VAL A 27 4.87 -5.63 9.42
N VAL A 28 3.79 -6.26 8.94
CA VAL A 28 2.88 -7.07 9.76
C VAL A 28 2.59 -8.40 9.06
N ASP A 29 2.44 -9.46 9.85
CA ASP A 29 1.94 -10.75 9.38
C ASP A 29 0.44 -10.86 9.69
N GLN A 30 -0.37 -11.20 8.68
CA GLN A 30 -1.79 -11.47 8.82
C GLN A 30 -2.07 -12.97 8.78
N LEU A 31 -2.64 -13.51 9.86
CA LEU A 31 -3.12 -14.88 9.95
C LEU A 31 -4.63 -14.89 10.23
N GLY A 32 -5.43 -14.97 9.16
CA GLY A 32 -6.88 -14.79 9.27
C GLY A 32 -7.23 -13.40 9.78
N SER A 33 -7.82 -13.31 10.96
CA SER A 33 -8.15 -12.02 11.61
C SER A 33 -7.07 -11.52 12.57
N ARG A 34 -6.02 -12.31 12.84
CA ARG A 34 -4.95 -11.90 13.75
C ARG A 34 -3.86 -11.18 12.99
N LEU A 35 -3.35 -10.12 13.61
CA LEU A 35 -2.20 -9.37 13.14
C LEU A 35 -1.04 -9.57 14.09
N ARG A 36 0.17 -9.68 13.55
CA ARG A 36 1.40 -9.74 14.32
C ARG A 36 2.39 -8.72 13.78
N TYR A 37 2.95 -7.91 14.67
CA TYR A 37 4.05 -7.02 14.33
C TYR A 37 5.31 -7.81 13.94
N VAL A 38 5.99 -7.38 12.87
CA VAL A 38 7.27 -7.93 12.43
C VAL A 38 8.37 -6.89 12.62
N ALA A 39 8.23 -5.71 12.01
CA ALA A 39 9.21 -4.65 12.06
C ALA A 39 8.59 -3.29 11.71
N SER A 40 9.22 -2.19 12.09
CA SER A 40 8.90 -0.86 11.59
C SER A 40 10.10 0.07 11.74
N GLY A 41 10.09 1.16 10.99
CA GLY A 41 11.17 2.13 10.98
C GLY A 41 10.92 3.26 10.00
N CYS A 42 11.99 3.97 9.66
CA CYS A 42 11.93 5.07 8.71
C CYS A 42 13.15 5.07 7.78
N ILE A 43 12.92 5.32 6.50
CA ILE A 43 13.96 5.65 5.52
C ILE A 43 14.13 7.17 5.56
N ARG A 44 15.30 7.64 5.96
CA ARG A 44 15.62 9.06 6.08
C ARG A 44 16.50 9.48 4.91
N THR A 45 16.04 10.45 4.12
CA THR A 45 16.88 10.99 3.04
C THR A 45 17.84 12.03 3.60
N PRO A 46 19.11 12.04 3.14
CA PRO A 46 20.03 13.10 3.48
C PRO A 46 19.59 14.43 2.85
N ASP A 47 20.18 15.53 3.31
CA ASP A 47 20.09 16.80 2.60
C ASP A 47 20.79 16.70 1.24
N GLY A 48 20.39 17.56 0.30
CA GLY A 48 20.95 17.60 -1.06
C GLY A 48 19.89 17.61 -2.16
N GLU A 49 20.36 17.36 -3.38
CA GLU A 49 19.56 17.45 -4.60
C GLU A 49 18.45 16.39 -4.65
N LEU A 50 17.29 16.81 -5.18
CA LEU A 50 16.10 15.97 -5.26
C LEU A 50 16.35 14.59 -5.90
N PRO A 51 17.05 14.43 -7.04
CA PRO A 51 17.27 13.12 -7.65
C PRO A 51 17.99 12.13 -6.71
N GLY A 52 18.99 12.59 -5.95
CA GLY A 52 19.70 11.74 -5.00
C GLY A 52 18.80 11.29 -3.84
N ARG A 53 17.91 12.18 -3.39
CA ARG A 53 16.93 11.87 -2.35
C ARG A 53 15.86 10.88 -2.84
N LEU A 54 15.40 11.02 -4.07
CA LEU A 54 14.48 10.05 -4.69
C LEU A 54 15.14 8.68 -4.85
N ARG A 55 16.42 8.63 -5.26
CA ARG A 55 17.18 7.38 -5.30
C ARG A 55 17.28 6.74 -3.93
N CYS A 56 17.59 7.51 -2.88
CA CYS A 56 17.65 7.00 -1.50
C CYS A 56 16.32 6.36 -1.06
N LEU A 57 15.18 6.95 -1.42
CA LEU A 57 13.87 6.34 -1.14
C LEU A 57 13.66 5.04 -1.92
N LEU A 58 13.98 5.02 -3.21
CA LEU A 58 13.84 3.82 -4.05
C LEU A 58 14.69 2.68 -3.51
N ASP A 59 15.98 2.92 -3.30
CA ASP A 59 16.95 1.93 -2.82
C ASP A 59 16.59 1.46 -1.41
N GLY A 60 16.20 2.37 -0.51
CA GLY A 60 15.79 2.04 0.85
C GLY A 60 14.51 1.21 0.93
N VAL A 61 13.53 1.47 0.07
CA VAL A 61 12.31 0.63 0.00
C VAL A 61 12.67 -0.75 -0.55
N ALA A 62 13.50 -0.83 -1.59
CA ALA A 62 13.96 -2.11 -2.13
C ALA A 62 14.69 -2.95 -1.07
N GLU A 63 15.53 -2.32 -0.24
CA GLU A 63 16.19 -2.98 0.90
C GLU A 63 15.19 -3.53 1.93
N VAL A 64 14.15 -2.77 2.27
CA VAL A 64 13.07 -3.24 3.16
C VAL A 64 12.35 -4.44 2.55
N VAL A 65 12.07 -4.41 1.24
CA VAL A 65 11.43 -5.54 0.55
C VAL A 65 12.33 -6.78 0.57
N ASP A 66 13.61 -6.64 0.25
CA ASP A 66 14.58 -7.75 0.28
C ASP A 66 14.71 -8.34 1.70
N THR A 67 14.79 -7.47 2.71
CA THR A 67 15.00 -7.87 4.12
C THR A 67 13.81 -8.65 4.67
N TYR A 68 12.59 -8.17 4.44
CA TYR A 68 11.40 -8.74 5.10
C TYR A 68 10.57 -9.65 4.20
N SER A 69 10.85 -9.67 2.88
CA SER A 69 10.15 -10.49 1.88
C SER A 69 8.61 -10.42 2.01
N PRO A 70 8.00 -9.22 2.00
CA PRO A 70 6.55 -9.09 2.07
C PRO A 70 5.87 -9.68 0.84
N ASN A 71 4.60 -10.07 0.98
CA ASN A 71 3.78 -10.55 -0.13
C ASN A 71 3.09 -9.40 -0.89
N ILE A 72 2.86 -8.27 -0.21
CA ILE A 72 2.20 -7.09 -0.77
C ILE A 72 2.62 -5.83 -0.01
N ALA A 73 2.67 -4.70 -0.72
CA ALA A 73 2.80 -3.38 -0.14
C ALA A 73 1.45 -2.63 -0.12
N ALA A 74 1.20 -1.90 0.96
CA ALA A 74 0.10 -0.96 1.13
C ALA A 74 0.67 0.46 1.22
N VAL A 75 0.23 1.35 0.34
CA VAL A 75 0.77 2.71 0.23
C VAL A 75 -0.35 3.73 0.38
N GLU A 76 -0.11 4.78 1.17
CA GLU A 76 -1.07 5.89 1.27
C GLU A 76 -1.20 6.66 -0.06
N ILE A 77 -2.44 6.99 -0.42
CA ILE A 77 -2.76 7.95 -1.48
C ILE A 77 -2.67 9.34 -0.89
N VAL A 78 -1.78 10.14 -1.48
CA VAL A 78 -1.63 11.55 -1.15
C VAL A 78 -2.59 12.37 -2.00
N PHE A 79 -3.42 13.20 -1.37
CA PHE A 79 -4.23 14.20 -2.07
C PHE A 79 -3.49 15.54 -2.18
N VAL A 80 -3.79 16.29 -3.24
CA VAL A 80 -3.32 17.66 -3.48
C VAL A 80 -3.55 18.54 -2.25
N ASN A 81 -2.48 19.13 -1.73
CA ASN A 81 -2.55 20.07 -0.61
C ASN A 81 -2.58 21.52 -1.13
N VAL A 82 -2.86 22.47 -0.24
CA VAL A 82 -2.99 23.92 -0.54
C VAL A 82 -1.75 24.50 -1.25
N ASN A 83 -0.56 23.95 -1.00
CA ASN A 83 0.67 24.36 -1.64
C ASN A 83 1.06 23.39 -2.80
N PRO A 84 1.02 23.85 -4.06
CA PRO A 84 1.34 23.01 -5.22
C PRO A 84 2.78 22.51 -5.24
N LYS A 85 3.74 23.32 -4.77
CA LYS A 85 5.17 22.96 -4.78
C LYS A 85 5.46 21.79 -3.84
N SER A 86 4.94 21.84 -2.61
CA SER A 86 5.10 20.73 -1.67
C SER A 86 4.37 19.48 -2.14
N THR A 87 3.21 19.65 -2.79
CA THR A 87 2.45 18.53 -3.36
C THR A 87 3.24 17.83 -4.47
N LEU A 88 3.86 18.59 -5.39
CA LEU A 88 4.66 18.01 -6.47
C LEU A 88 5.85 17.21 -5.93
N LEU A 89 6.56 17.75 -4.93
CA LEU A 89 7.67 17.06 -4.27
C LEU A 89 7.23 15.79 -3.55
N LEU A 90 6.07 15.82 -2.88
CA LEU A 90 5.50 14.65 -2.22
C LEU A 90 5.07 13.59 -3.24
N GLY A 91 4.47 14.00 -4.36
CA GLY A 91 4.14 13.10 -5.48
C GLY A 91 5.37 12.40 -6.05
N GLN A 92 6.50 13.12 -6.19
CA GLN A 92 7.77 12.52 -6.64
C GLN A 92 8.34 11.53 -5.62
N ALA A 93 8.34 11.87 -4.33
CA ALA A 93 8.76 10.96 -3.26
C ALA A 93 7.91 9.69 -3.24
N ARG A 94 6.59 9.84 -3.33
CA ARG A 94 5.65 8.73 -3.46
C ARG A 94 5.93 7.85 -4.68
N GLY A 95 6.19 8.47 -5.83
CA GLY A 95 6.60 7.76 -7.04
C GLY A 95 7.85 6.91 -6.81
N ALA A 96 8.89 7.47 -6.17
CA ALA A 96 10.11 6.74 -5.84
C ALA A 96 9.85 5.56 -4.88
N VAL A 97 9.00 5.74 -3.86
CA VAL A 97 8.61 4.69 -2.91
C VAL A 97 7.88 3.54 -3.61
N ILE A 98 6.92 3.85 -4.48
CA ILE A 98 6.20 2.83 -5.26
C ILE A 98 7.17 2.11 -6.21
N CYS A 99 8.03 2.86 -6.91
CA CYS A 99 9.06 2.29 -7.78
C CYS A 99 10.00 1.34 -7.03
N GLY A 100 10.42 1.69 -5.81
CA GLY A 100 11.22 0.82 -4.96
C GLY A 100 10.55 -0.52 -4.71
N ALA A 101 9.27 -0.52 -4.35
CA ALA A 101 8.50 -1.75 -4.14
C ALA A 101 8.36 -2.57 -5.43
N VAL A 102 7.87 -1.96 -6.52
CA VAL A 102 7.60 -2.70 -7.77
C VAL A 102 8.88 -3.12 -8.50
N SER A 103 10.03 -2.50 -8.22
CA SER A 103 11.33 -2.95 -8.76
C SER A 103 11.71 -4.36 -8.30
N ARG A 104 11.07 -4.86 -7.23
CA ARG A 104 11.22 -6.22 -6.70
C ARG A 104 9.97 -7.06 -6.90
N ASP A 105 9.18 -6.73 -7.94
CA ASP A 105 7.94 -7.41 -8.31
C ASP A 105 6.89 -7.48 -7.18
N LEU A 106 7.00 -6.62 -6.16
CA LEU A 106 6.06 -6.57 -5.06
C LEU A 106 4.76 -5.89 -5.51
N PRO A 107 3.59 -6.57 -5.41
CA PRO A 107 2.31 -5.93 -5.69
C PRO A 107 2.07 -4.76 -4.74
N VAL A 108 1.44 -3.69 -5.24
CA VAL A 108 1.12 -2.49 -4.47
C VAL A 108 -0.39 -2.26 -4.47
N ALA A 109 -0.96 -2.10 -3.28
CA ALA A 109 -2.32 -1.63 -3.04
C ALA A 109 -2.30 -0.21 -2.47
N GLU A 110 -3.25 0.61 -2.85
CA GLU A 110 -3.29 2.03 -2.48
C GLU A 110 -4.53 2.35 -1.63
N TYR A 111 -4.35 3.15 -0.57
CA TYR A 111 -5.41 3.50 0.37
C TYR A 111 -5.43 5.00 0.68
N THR A 112 -6.62 5.59 0.73
CA THR A 112 -6.79 6.98 1.19
C THR A 112 -6.59 7.10 2.70
N ALA A 113 -6.16 8.28 3.17
CA ALA A 113 -6.10 8.60 4.60
C ALA A 113 -7.41 8.28 5.34
N LEU A 114 -8.56 8.50 4.68
CA LEU A 114 -9.88 8.21 5.23
C LEU A 114 -10.07 6.71 5.45
N GLN A 115 -9.74 5.87 4.45
CA GLN A 115 -9.82 4.42 4.57
C GLN A 115 -8.90 3.90 5.67
N ILE A 116 -7.67 4.42 5.76
CA ILE A 116 -6.70 4.04 6.79
C ILE A 116 -7.26 4.36 8.18
N LYS A 117 -7.74 5.60 8.40
CA LYS A 117 -8.35 6.00 9.67
C LYS A 117 -9.54 5.11 10.02
N GLN A 118 -10.48 4.92 9.08
CA GLN A 118 -11.65 4.06 9.29
C GLN A 118 -11.26 2.63 9.67
N ALA A 119 -10.27 2.04 9.01
CA ALA A 119 -9.86 0.67 9.25
C ALA A 119 -9.17 0.46 10.60
N VAL A 120 -8.50 1.48 11.13
CA VAL A 120 -7.74 1.39 12.39
C VAL A 120 -8.57 1.78 13.61
N VAL A 121 -9.37 2.84 13.52
CA VAL A 121 -10.09 3.41 14.67
C VAL A 121 -11.62 3.18 14.63
N GLY A 122 -12.15 2.67 13.51
CA GLY A 122 -13.58 2.45 13.30
C GLY A 122 -14.37 3.64 12.74
N TYR A 123 -13.79 4.85 12.66
CA TYR A 123 -14.44 6.04 12.08
C TYR A 123 -13.43 7.01 11.43
N GLY A 124 -13.85 7.78 10.41
CA GLY A 124 -12.93 8.51 9.53
C GLY A 124 -12.33 9.83 10.07
N LYS A 125 -12.84 10.36 11.18
CA LYS A 125 -12.44 11.67 11.75
C LYS A 125 -11.47 11.57 12.93
N ALA A 126 -10.81 10.43 13.13
CA ALA A 126 -9.90 10.26 14.25
C ALA A 126 -8.66 11.18 14.16
N HIS A 127 -8.22 11.64 15.32
CA HIS A 127 -6.98 12.39 15.49
C HIS A 127 -5.75 11.49 15.34
N LYS A 128 -4.61 12.08 15.00
CA LYS A 128 -3.37 11.33 14.71
C LYS A 128 -2.89 10.52 15.93
N GLU A 129 -3.05 11.07 17.13
CA GLU A 129 -2.73 10.38 18.39
C GLU A 129 -3.61 9.15 18.60
N GLN A 130 -4.89 9.21 18.21
CA GLN A 130 -5.81 8.07 18.33
C GLN A 130 -5.41 6.94 17.39
N VAL A 131 -4.98 7.25 16.16
CA VAL A 131 -4.45 6.25 15.21
C VAL A 131 -3.22 5.58 15.82
N GLN A 132 -2.27 6.35 16.35
CA GLN A 132 -1.05 5.81 16.96
C GLN A 132 -1.34 4.88 18.15
N GLN A 133 -2.25 5.27 19.04
CA GLN A 133 -2.69 4.42 20.16
C GLN A 133 -3.36 3.14 19.70
N MET A 134 -4.20 3.23 18.66
CA MET A 134 -4.89 2.05 18.11
C MET A 134 -3.92 1.11 17.41
N VAL A 135 -2.94 1.62 16.66
CA VAL A 135 -1.85 0.82 16.08
C VAL A 135 -1.10 0.06 17.18
N GLN A 136 -0.73 0.75 18.27
CA GLN A 136 -0.06 0.12 19.40
C GLN A 136 -0.90 -1.04 19.97
N ARG A 137 -2.20 -0.84 20.18
CA ARG A 137 -3.11 -1.84 20.73
C ARG A 137 -3.32 -3.03 19.79
N LEU A 138 -3.59 -2.76 18.51
CA LEU A 138 -3.87 -3.80 17.50
C LEU A 138 -2.67 -4.70 17.23
N LEU A 139 -1.45 -4.20 17.43
CA LEU A 139 -0.21 -4.91 17.21
C LEU A 139 0.52 -5.31 18.51
N GLU A 140 -0.12 -5.08 19.67
CA GLU A 140 0.42 -5.40 21.00
C GLU A 140 1.84 -4.85 21.23
N LEU A 141 2.12 -3.63 20.74
CA LEU A 141 3.46 -3.04 20.84
C LEU A 141 3.74 -2.60 22.28
N PRO A 142 4.93 -2.90 22.83
CA PRO A 142 5.28 -2.53 24.22
C PRO A 142 5.37 -1.01 24.40
N ARG A 143 5.60 -0.27 23.33
CA ARG A 143 5.63 1.20 23.28
C ARG A 143 5.09 1.71 21.95
N PRO A 144 4.57 2.94 21.88
CA PRO A 144 4.19 3.55 20.61
C PRO A 144 5.38 3.59 19.64
N ALA A 145 5.14 3.26 18.37
CA ALA A 145 6.11 3.52 17.31
C ALA A 145 6.21 5.03 17.05
N GLY A 146 7.29 5.47 16.40
CA GLY A 146 7.41 6.86 15.96
C GLY A 146 6.30 7.24 14.96
N PRO A 147 5.94 8.53 14.80
CA PRO A 147 4.78 8.95 14.03
C PRO A 147 4.73 8.36 12.61
N ASP A 148 5.80 8.49 11.82
CA ASP A 148 5.85 7.99 10.44
C ASP A 148 5.76 6.46 10.38
N ALA A 149 6.40 5.77 11.33
CA ALA A 149 6.31 4.30 11.44
C ALA A 149 4.91 3.84 11.85
N SER A 150 4.23 4.60 12.72
CA SER A 150 2.83 4.34 13.10
C SER A 150 1.87 4.54 11.95
N ASP A 151 2.03 5.58 11.14
CA ASP A 151 1.22 5.83 9.95
C ASP A 151 1.41 4.71 8.91
N ALA A 152 2.65 4.26 8.71
CA ALA A 152 2.95 3.11 7.86
C ALA A 152 2.32 1.80 8.38
N LEU A 153 2.42 1.51 9.68
CA LEU A 153 1.76 0.35 10.30
C LEU A 153 0.23 0.44 10.17
N ALA A 154 -0.36 1.63 10.32
CA ALA A 154 -1.78 1.85 10.08
C ALA A 154 -2.19 1.51 8.64
N CYS A 155 -1.36 1.86 7.66
CA CYS A 155 -1.59 1.50 6.25
C CYS A 155 -1.57 -0.04 6.05
N ALA A 156 -0.63 -0.74 6.68
CA ALA A 156 -0.57 -2.20 6.63
C ALA A 156 -1.81 -2.87 7.25
N ILE A 157 -2.26 -2.36 8.41
CA ILE A 157 -3.50 -2.80 9.08
C ILE A 157 -4.72 -2.57 8.19
N CYS A 158 -4.78 -1.41 7.52
CA CYS A 158 -5.86 -1.08 6.59
C CYS A 158 -5.99 -2.12 5.47
N HIS A 159 -4.86 -2.50 4.86
CA HIS A 159 -4.85 -3.55 3.84
C HIS A 159 -5.34 -4.89 4.38
N ALA A 160 -4.85 -5.30 5.55
CA ALA A 160 -5.24 -6.56 6.18
C ALA A 160 -6.76 -6.64 6.45
N HIS A 161 -7.34 -5.54 6.95
CA HIS A 161 -8.78 -5.46 7.21
C HIS A 161 -9.62 -5.43 5.92
N ALA A 162 -9.14 -4.76 4.86
CA ALA A 162 -9.82 -4.74 3.57
C ALA A 162 -9.91 -6.14 2.93
N GLY A 163 -8.82 -6.92 2.97
CA GLY A 163 -8.80 -8.31 2.48
C GLY A 163 -9.72 -9.23 3.28
N ALA A 164 -9.80 -9.04 4.60
CA ALA A 164 -10.72 -9.77 5.47
C ALA A 164 -12.19 -9.47 5.16
N ALA A 165 -12.53 -8.21 4.90
CA ALA A 165 -13.89 -7.80 4.52
C ALA A 165 -14.31 -8.42 3.18
N ALA A 166 -13.44 -8.37 2.16
CA ALA A 166 -13.71 -9.01 0.87
C ALA A 166 -13.89 -10.53 0.99
N SER A 167 -13.08 -11.19 1.83
CA SER A 167 -13.17 -12.63 2.07
C SER A 167 -14.46 -13.01 2.80
N ARG A 168 -14.93 -12.20 3.77
CA ARG A 168 -16.22 -12.42 4.46
C ARG A 168 -17.43 -12.27 3.54
N LEU A 169 -17.33 -11.40 2.54
CA LEU A 169 -18.38 -11.19 1.53
C LEU A 169 -18.32 -12.19 0.36
N GLY A 170 -17.43 -13.19 0.42
CA GLY A 170 -17.28 -14.17 -0.66
C GLY A 170 -16.69 -13.60 -1.97
N LEU A 171 -16.09 -12.41 -1.92
CA LEU A 171 -15.59 -11.71 -3.10
C LEU A 171 -14.16 -12.14 -3.51
N SER A 172 -13.52 -13.05 -2.77
CA SER A 172 -12.13 -13.51 -3.03
C SER A 172 -11.95 -14.41 -4.27
N GLY A 173 -12.85 -14.32 -5.26
CA GLY A 173 -12.82 -15.15 -6.48
C GLY A 173 -12.70 -14.39 -7.81
N THR A 174 -12.80 -13.07 -7.86
CA THR A 174 -12.76 -12.33 -9.13
C THR A 174 -11.35 -11.82 -9.44
N ARG A 175 -10.53 -12.68 -10.04
CA ARG A 175 -9.35 -12.24 -10.81
C ARG A 175 -9.83 -11.26 -11.89
N ARG A 176 -9.59 -9.95 -11.71
CA ARG A 176 -9.60 -9.01 -12.83
C ARG A 176 -8.39 -9.32 -13.72
N ARG A 177 -8.60 -10.22 -14.69
CA ARG A 177 -7.74 -10.30 -15.89
C ARG A 177 -7.93 -9.00 -16.67
N GLY A 178 -6.82 -8.31 -16.93
CA GLY A 178 -6.81 -6.98 -17.52
C GLY A 178 -7.33 -6.90 -18.96
N GLY A 179 -7.37 -5.67 -19.46
CA GLY A 179 -7.55 -5.41 -20.89
C GLY A 179 -8.40 -4.17 -21.13
N ARG A 180 -7.74 -3.09 -21.55
CA ARG A 180 -8.31 -1.81 -22.01
C ARG A 180 -9.57 -2.01 -22.89
N LEU A 181 -10.63 -1.27 -22.56
CA LEU A 181 -11.67 -0.94 -23.52
C LEU A 181 -11.16 0.25 -24.36
N LEU A 182 -10.36 -0.03 -25.39
CA LEU A 182 -10.28 0.86 -26.53
C LEU A 182 -11.44 0.47 -27.44
N GLN A 183 -12.59 1.12 -27.23
CA GLN A 183 -13.67 1.13 -28.22
C GLN A 183 -13.13 1.86 -29.45
N LEU A 184 -12.76 1.10 -30.48
CA LEU A 184 -12.62 1.63 -31.83
C LEU A 184 -14.03 1.81 -32.42
N PRO A 185 -14.36 2.97 -33.01
CA PRO A 185 -15.70 3.22 -33.55
C PRO A 185 -16.04 2.29 -34.73
N GLU A 186 -17.26 1.72 -34.70
CA GLU A 186 -17.82 0.77 -35.68
C GLU A 186 -18.26 1.43 -37.01
N THR A 187 -17.41 2.24 -37.65
CA THR A 187 -17.77 2.87 -38.94
C THR A 187 -16.92 2.43 -40.14
N ALA A 188 -16.21 1.29 -40.05
CA ALA A 188 -15.43 0.75 -41.17
C ALA A 188 -15.92 -0.63 -41.69
N ARG A 189 -17.18 -0.99 -41.46
CA ARG A 189 -17.84 -2.17 -42.06
C ARG A 189 -19.02 -1.77 -42.96
N SER A 190 -18.78 -0.97 -44.00
CA SER A 190 -19.80 -0.70 -45.04
C SER A 190 -19.26 -0.12 -46.37
N ALA A 191 -18.04 -0.47 -46.80
CA ALA A 191 -17.52 0.01 -48.10
C ALA A 191 -16.77 -1.05 -48.93
N ARG A 192 -17.02 -2.34 -48.68
CA ARG A 192 -16.52 -3.45 -49.51
C ARG A 192 -17.60 -4.50 -49.72
N ARG A 193 -18.70 -4.08 -50.33
CA ARG A 193 -19.77 -4.89 -50.94
C ARG A 193 -20.68 -3.88 -51.60
N ASP A 194 -20.25 -3.41 -52.78
CA ASP A 194 -21.07 -2.81 -53.85
C ASP A 194 -20.12 -2.17 -54.87
N ARG A 195 -19.58 -3.02 -55.75
CA ARG A 195 -19.08 -2.72 -57.10
C ARG A 195 -18.62 -4.04 -57.75
N MET A 196 -19.61 -4.77 -58.25
CA MET A 196 -19.56 -5.52 -59.50
C MET A 196 -20.79 -5.06 -60.29
N PRO A 197 -20.77 -5.02 -61.63
CA PRO A 197 -19.84 -5.65 -62.57
C PRO A 197 -18.62 -4.80 -62.95
#